data_AF-A0A431HJ97-F1
#
_entry.id   AF-A0A431HJ97-F1
#
_cell.length_a   1.000
_cell.length_b   1.000
_cell.length_c   1.000
_cell.angle_alpha   90.00
_cell.angle_beta   90.00
_cell.angle_gamma   90.00
#
_symmetry.space_group_name_H-M   'P 1'
#
loop_
_entity.id
_entity.type
_entity.pdbx_description
1 polymer ?
#
loop_
_entity_poly.entity_id
_entity_poly.type
_entity_poly.pdbx_seq_one_letter_code
_entity_poly.pdbx_strand_id
1 'polypeptide(L)'
;MIYIKPLTPCFDTTQSSNQVNLVFSTDLKPEQVKAQKYNPTTKAFGDVAGASVSQTTKDGKPALQLSYTIDDNGSLDLDPTIGKITDPVGLSMTNQSYGNLATTGIRAPHVLLTTIALGAAATAYRLKTNTMNRRARFVVRS
;
A
#
# COMPACT_ATOMS: atom_id res chain seq x y z
N MET A 1 -0.18 7.84 4.26
CA MET A 1 -1.15 6.72 4.16
C MET A 1 -2.11 7.04 3.03
N ILE A 2 -2.12 6.23 1.97
CA ILE A 2 -3.09 6.41 0.87
C ILE A 2 -4.30 5.55 1.21
N TYR A 3 -5.44 6.20 1.41
CA TYR A 3 -6.73 5.57 1.69
C TYR A 3 -7.51 5.44 0.38
N ILE A 4 -7.85 4.21 0.00
CA ILE A 4 -8.68 3.96 -1.18
C ILE A 4 -10.12 3.92 -0.68
N LYS A 5 -10.81 5.06 -0.76
CA LYS A 5 -12.18 5.21 -0.26
C LYS A 5 -13.17 4.45 -1.17
N PRO A 6 -13.89 3.43 -0.67
CA PRO A 6 -15.09 2.96 -1.36
C PRO A 6 -16.23 3.97 -1.17
N LEU A 7 -17.26 3.86 -2.02
CA LEU A 7 -18.57 4.37 -1.63
C LEU A 7 -18.92 3.77 -0.26
N THR A 8 -19.11 4.62 0.74
CA THR A 8 -19.57 4.22 2.08
C THR A 8 -20.88 3.46 1.90
N PRO A 9 -20.93 2.14 2.15
CA PRO A 9 -22.18 1.41 2.04
C PRO A 9 -23.14 1.95 3.11
N CYS A 10 -24.31 2.38 2.67
CA CYS A 10 -25.45 2.67 3.51
C CYS A 10 -26.58 1.75 3.03
N PHE A 11 -27.08 0.87 3.90
CA PHE A 11 -28.15 -0.05 3.55
C PHE A 11 -29.04 -0.36 4.74
N ASP A 12 -30.29 -0.68 4.44
CA ASP A 12 -31.26 -1.16 5.43
C ASP A 12 -31.20 -2.69 5.51
N THR A 13 -31.37 -3.24 6.71
CA THR A 13 -31.35 -4.68 6.96
C THR A 13 -32.28 -5.06 8.12
N THR A 14 -32.82 -6.27 8.11
CA THR A 14 -33.52 -6.85 9.26
C THR A 14 -32.65 -7.87 10.01
N GLN A 15 -31.42 -8.10 9.54
CA GLN A 15 -30.48 -9.04 10.13
C GLN A 15 -29.55 -8.30 11.08
N SER A 16 -29.30 -8.89 12.24
CA SER A 16 -28.35 -8.34 13.22
C SER A 16 -26.89 -8.45 12.76
N SER A 17 -26.59 -9.30 11.78
CA SER A 17 -25.25 -9.54 11.25
C SER A 17 -25.30 -9.73 9.74
N ASN A 18 -24.40 -9.07 9.00
CA ASN A 18 -24.43 -8.99 7.55
C ASN A 18 -23.03 -9.23 6.98
N GLN A 19 -22.95 -10.01 5.90
CA GLN A 19 -21.72 -10.17 5.12
C GLN A 19 -21.59 -9.05 4.09
N VAL A 20 -20.50 -8.29 4.14
CA VAL A 20 -20.21 -7.21 3.20
C VAL A 20 -19.08 -7.61 2.27
N ASN A 21 -19.27 -7.38 0.97
CA ASN A 21 -18.28 -7.60 -0.07
C ASN A 21 -18.11 -6.33 -0.91
N LEU A 22 -16.93 -5.70 -0.85
CA LEU A 22 -16.60 -4.48 -1.59
C LEU A 22 -15.54 -4.77 -2.64
N VAL A 23 -15.75 -4.29 -3.87
CA VAL A 23 -14.80 -4.47 -4.98
C VAL A 23 -14.15 -3.14 -5.35
N PHE A 24 -12.82 -3.12 -5.33
CA PHE A 24 -11.98 -1.96 -5.62
C PHE A 24 -11.19 -2.20 -6.90
N SER A 25 -11.42 -1.41 -7.94
CA SER A 25 -10.58 -1.47 -9.16
C SER A 25 -9.20 -0.90 -8.85
N THR A 26 -8.16 -1.75 -8.93
CA THR A 26 -6.78 -1.39 -8.59
C THR A 26 -5.82 -2.45 -9.11
N ASP A 27 -4.59 -2.04 -9.41
CA ASP A 27 -3.49 -2.97 -9.78
C ASP A 27 -2.72 -3.49 -8.57
N LEU A 28 -3.08 -3.05 -7.35
CA LEU A 28 -2.48 -3.51 -6.11
C LEU A 28 -2.79 -4.99 -5.83
N LYS A 29 -1.88 -5.65 -5.10
CA LYS A 29 -2.02 -7.03 -4.64
C LYS A 29 -2.60 -7.11 -3.22
N PRO A 30 -3.25 -8.23 -2.83
CA PRO A 30 -3.81 -8.39 -1.49
C PRO A 30 -2.83 -8.09 -0.35
N GLU A 31 -1.57 -8.53 -0.46
CA GLU A 31 -0.51 -8.31 0.53
C GLU A 31 -0.04 -6.85 0.66
N GLN A 32 -0.39 -6.01 -0.32
CA GLN A 32 -0.02 -4.60 -0.37
C GLN A 32 -1.01 -3.69 0.37
N VAL A 33 -2.14 -4.24 0.82
CA VAL A 33 -3.22 -3.50 1.46
C VAL A 33 -3.74 -4.21 2.71
N LYS A 34 -4.47 -3.46 3.53
CA LYS A 34 -5.24 -4.00 4.64
C LYS A 34 -6.57 -3.26 4.79
N ALA A 35 -7.56 -3.95 5.35
CA ALA A 35 -8.86 -3.37 5.67
C ALA A 35 -8.75 -2.42 6.86
N GLN A 36 -9.27 -1.19 6.72
CA GLN A 36 -9.28 -0.21 7.79
C GLN A 36 -10.60 0.54 7.87
N LYS A 37 -11.00 0.87 9.09
CA LYS A 37 -12.14 1.72 9.40
C LYS A 37 -11.66 3.07 9.93
N TYR A 38 -12.23 4.16 9.43
CA TYR A 38 -12.08 5.47 10.04
C TYR A 38 -13.06 5.66 11.20
N ASN A 39 -12.56 6.05 12.37
CA ASN A 39 -13.37 6.48 13.50
C ASN A 39 -13.49 8.01 13.50
N PRO A 40 -14.69 8.58 13.24
CA PRO A 40 -14.88 10.03 13.15
C PRO A 40 -14.76 10.75 14.49
N THR A 41 -14.89 10.04 15.62
CA THR A 41 -14.75 10.60 16.97
C THR A 41 -13.28 10.77 17.33
N THR A 42 -12.49 9.71 17.18
CA THR A 42 -11.05 9.72 17.53
C THR A 42 -10.15 10.21 16.40
N LYS A 43 -10.71 10.40 15.20
CA LYS A 43 -9.99 10.80 13.97
C LYS A 43 -8.87 9.82 13.59
N ALA A 44 -8.97 8.56 14.03
CA ALA A 44 -7.96 7.53 13.83
C ALA A 44 -8.50 6.39 12.94
N PHE A 45 -7.57 5.64 12.36
CA PHE A 45 -7.88 4.42 11.61
C PHE A 45 -7.59 3.19 12.46
N GLY A 46 -8.52 2.24 12.46
CA GLY A 46 -8.38 0.93 13.10
C GLY A 46 -8.41 -0.18 12.06
N ASP A 47 -7.70 -1.26 12.33
CA ASP A 47 -7.76 -2.47 11.50
C ASP A 47 -9.10 -3.18 11.70
N VAL A 48 -9.68 -3.71 10.62
CA VAL A 48 -10.95 -4.45 10.67
C VAL A 48 -10.67 -5.91 10.96
N ALA A 49 -10.99 -6.36 12.18
CA ALA A 49 -10.79 -7.75 12.58
C ALA A 49 -11.64 -8.71 11.72
N GLY A 50 -11.06 -9.86 11.35
CA GLY A 50 -11.76 -10.88 10.55
C GLY A 50 -11.96 -10.51 9.07
N ALA A 51 -11.53 -9.34 8.62
CA ALA A 51 -11.58 -8.96 7.22
C ALA A 51 -10.60 -9.78 6.37
N SER A 52 -11.00 -10.10 5.14
CA SER A 52 -10.18 -10.76 4.13
C SER A 52 -10.10 -9.91 2.87
N VAL A 53 -8.92 -9.89 2.25
CA VAL A 53 -8.71 -9.23 0.95
C VAL A 53 -8.23 -10.29 -0.04
N SER A 54 -8.87 -10.34 -1.20
CA SER A 54 -8.51 -11.28 -2.27
C SER A 54 -8.44 -10.57 -3.62
N GLN A 55 -7.68 -11.13 -4.55
CA GLN A 55 -7.59 -10.60 -5.91
C GLN A 55 -8.83 -11.05 -6.71
N THR A 56 -9.38 -10.14 -7.50
CA THR A 56 -10.53 -10.39 -8.38
C THR A 56 -10.39 -9.58 -9.67
N THR A 57 -11.45 -9.56 -10.49
CA THR A 57 -11.58 -8.66 -11.63
C THR A 57 -12.92 -7.94 -11.59
N LYS A 58 -12.94 -6.71 -12.11
CA LYS A 58 -14.17 -5.93 -12.34
C LYS A 58 -14.11 -5.39 -13.76
N ASP A 59 -15.10 -5.71 -14.58
CA ASP A 59 -15.15 -5.31 -15.99
C ASP A 59 -13.88 -5.71 -16.78
N GLY A 60 -13.34 -6.89 -16.49
CA GLY A 60 -12.11 -7.41 -17.12
C GLY A 60 -10.81 -6.76 -16.64
N LYS A 61 -10.85 -5.83 -15.68
CA LYS A 61 -9.67 -5.15 -15.12
C LYS A 61 -9.31 -5.72 -13.74
N PRO A 62 -8.02 -5.67 -13.34
CA PRO A 62 -7.60 -6.05 -11.99
C PRO A 62 -8.38 -5.29 -10.91
N ALA A 63 -8.77 -6.02 -9.87
CA ALA A 63 -9.46 -5.48 -8.72
C ALA A 63 -9.13 -6.28 -7.46
N LEU A 64 -9.47 -5.72 -6.31
CA LEU A 64 -9.44 -6.39 -5.01
C LEU A 64 -10.85 -6.49 -4.44
N GLN A 65 -11.18 -7.64 -3.87
CA GLN A 65 -12.41 -7.84 -3.10
C GLN A 65 -12.06 -7.86 -1.61
N LEU A 66 -12.69 -6.96 -0.86
CA LEU A 66 -12.69 -6.92 0.59
C LEU A 66 -13.97 -7.59 1.11
N SER A 67 -13.82 -8.57 1.99
CA SER A 67 -14.95 -9.30 2.60
C SER A 67 -14.83 -9.27 4.13
N TYR A 68 -15.90 -8.91 4.82
CA TYR A 68 -15.98 -8.85 6.29
C TYR A 68 -17.42 -8.90 6.77
N THR A 69 -17.61 -9.11 8.07
CA THR A 69 -18.92 -9.10 8.73
C THR A 69 -19.12 -7.79 9.46
N ILE A 70 -20.34 -7.24 9.38
CA ILE A 70 -20.79 -6.08 10.14
C ILE A 70 -22.09 -6.40 10.87
N ASP A 71 -22.14 -6.04 12.14
CA ASP A 71 -23.34 -6.17 12.96
C ASP A 71 -24.07 -4.81 13.01
N ASP A 72 -25.40 -4.84 12.95
CA ASP A 72 -26.26 -3.66 13.12
C ASP A 72 -26.07 -3.10 14.54
N ASN A 73 -25.80 -1.79 14.63
CA ASN A 73 -25.36 -1.13 15.87
C ASN A 73 -24.05 -1.70 16.48
N GLY A 74 -23.27 -2.43 15.69
CA GLY A 74 -21.96 -2.93 16.06
C GLY A 74 -20.86 -1.87 16.00
N SER A 75 -19.62 -2.24 16.35
CA SER A 75 -18.48 -1.31 16.36
C SER A 75 -18.08 -0.77 14.97
N LEU A 76 -18.47 -1.48 13.91
CA LEU A 76 -18.26 -1.08 12.53
C LEU A 76 -19.44 -0.29 11.95
N ASP A 77 -20.54 -0.14 12.67
CA ASP A 77 -21.67 0.68 12.26
C ASP A 77 -21.53 2.11 12.81
N LEU A 78 -21.88 3.11 12.00
CA LEU A 78 -21.93 4.51 12.42
C LEU A 78 -23.36 5.03 12.60
N ASP A 79 -24.38 4.27 12.18
CA ASP A 79 -25.77 4.64 12.38
C ASP A 79 -26.32 3.92 13.62
N PRO A 80 -26.84 4.64 14.63
CA PRO A 80 -27.44 4.02 15.80
C PRO A 80 -28.90 3.57 15.57
N THR A 81 -29.42 3.73 14.34
CA THR A 81 -30.79 3.35 13.99
C THR A 81 -30.86 1.86 13.73
N ILE A 82 -31.67 1.13 14.51
CA ILE A 82 -31.91 -0.31 14.29
C ILE A 82 -32.36 -0.56 12.85
N GLY A 83 -31.71 -1.53 12.22
CA GLY A 83 -31.98 -1.98 10.87
C GLY A 83 -31.37 -1.10 9.79
N LYS A 84 -30.41 -0.23 10.13
CA LYS A 84 -29.73 0.64 9.18
C LYS A 84 -28.24 0.68 9.46
N ILE A 85 -27.43 0.35 8.46
CA ILE A 85 -25.98 0.29 8.58
C ILE A 85 -25.33 1.42 7.78
N THR A 86 -24.37 2.13 8.39
CA THR A 86 -23.49 3.09 7.71
C THR A 86 -22.01 2.74 7.94
N ASP A 87 -21.29 2.37 6.88
CA ASP A 87 -19.96 1.81 7.02
C ASP A 87 -18.83 2.54 6.24
N PRO A 88 -17.89 3.22 6.91
CA PRO A 88 -16.70 3.80 6.31
C PRO A 88 -15.48 2.85 6.27
N VAL A 89 -15.65 1.54 6.19
CA VAL A 89 -14.56 0.58 5.96
C VAL A 89 -14.02 0.69 4.54
N GLY A 90 -12.69 0.63 4.39
CA GLY A 90 -12.00 0.67 3.10
C GLY A 90 -10.63 -0.02 3.12
N LEU A 91 -9.87 0.15 2.03
CA LEU A 91 -8.50 -0.39 1.92
C LEU A 91 -7.46 0.71 2.17
N SER A 92 -6.40 0.32 2.87
CA SER A 92 -5.24 1.17 3.17
C SER A 92 -3.95 0.44 2.79
N MET A 93 -2.99 1.14 2.19
CA MET A 93 -1.71 0.53 1.81
C MET A 93 -0.85 0.17 3.03
N THR A 94 -0.25 -1.02 2.99
CA THR A 94 0.70 -1.48 4.01
C THR A 94 2.05 -0.79 3.85
N ASN A 95 2.86 -0.77 4.90
CA ASN A 95 4.16 -0.10 4.90
C ASN A 95 5.15 -0.65 3.84
N GLN A 96 4.92 -1.88 3.37
CA GLN A 96 5.70 -2.53 2.32
C GLN A 96 5.49 -1.90 0.93
N SER A 97 4.38 -1.18 0.73
CA SER A 97 4.00 -0.60 -0.56
C SER A 97 4.56 0.82 -0.78
N TYR A 98 5.11 1.48 0.25
CA TYR A 98 5.64 2.84 0.13
C TYR A 98 7.01 2.93 -0.57
N GLY A 99 7.70 1.81 -0.79
CA GLY A 99 9.00 1.77 -1.47
C GLY A 99 8.96 2.15 -2.95
N ASN A 100 7.77 2.12 -3.57
CA ASN A 100 7.56 2.38 -5.00
C ASN A 100 6.51 3.48 -5.26
N LEU A 101 6.42 4.49 -4.39
CA LEU A 101 5.68 5.70 -4.74
C LEU A 101 6.39 6.41 -5.91
N ALA A 102 5.62 7.10 -6.76
CA ALA A 102 6.16 7.84 -7.90
C ALA A 102 7.25 8.84 -7.45
N THR A 103 8.49 8.63 -7.91
CA THR A 103 9.61 9.55 -7.72
C THR A 103 9.55 10.73 -8.70
N THR A 104 8.39 11.34 -8.90
CA THR A 104 8.27 12.56 -9.72
C THR A 104 8.68 13.76 -8.87
N GLY A 105 9.99 13.96 -8.72
CA GLY A 105 10.54 15.06 -7.91
C GLY A 105 12.05 15.07 -7.75
N ILE A 106 12.78 14.00 -8.12
CA ILE A 106 14.24 14.06 -8.17
C ILE A 106 14.63 14.90 -9.39
N ARG A 107 14.83 16.20 -9.18
CA ARG A 107 15.67 17.00 -10.08
C ARG A 107 17.03 16.33 -10.08
N ALA A 108 17.43 15.72 -11.20
CA ALA A 108 18.82 15.35 -11.40
C ALA A 108 19.68 16.58 -11.05
N PRO A 109 20.67 16.49 -10.15
CA PRO A 109 21.55 17.62 -9.92
C PRO A 109 22.28 17.88 -11.23
N HIS A 110 21.88 18.95 -11.92
CA HIS A 110 22.69 19.54 -12.99
C HIS A 110 24.01 19.93 -12.35
N VAL A 111 25.06 19.17 -12.66
CA VAL A 111 26.43 19.54 -12.31
C VAL A 111 26.78 20.76 -13.17
N LEU A 112 26.63 21.97 -12.61
CA LEU A 112 27.23 23.15 -13.20
C LEU A 112 28.74 23.07 -12.97
N LEU A 113 29.47 22.64 -14.01
CA LEU A 113 30.92 22.79 -14.07
C LEU A 113 31.23 24.29 -14.26
N THR A 114 31.39 25.03 -13.17
CA THR A 114 32.04 26.34 -13.24
C THR A 114 33.54 26.10 -13.36
N THR A 115 34.07 26.26 -14.57
CA THR A 115 35.50 26.33 -14.83
C THR A 115 36.09 27.57 -14.16
N ILE A 116 36.81 27.40 -13.05
CA ILE A 116 37.82 28.36 -12.62
C ILE A 116 39.17 27.76 -12.99
N ALA A 117 39.72 28.24 -14.10
CA ALA A 117 41.09 27.95 -14.50
C ALA A 117 42.05 28.71 -13.59
N LEU A 118 42.96 27.99 -12.92
CA LEU A 118 44.40 28.22 -12.82
C LEU A 118 44.96 27.62 -11.52
N GLY A 119 45.76 26.57 -11.68
CA GLY A 119 46.85 26.26 -10.74
C GLY A 119 46.62 25.07 -9.79
N ALA A 120 47.33 23.96 -10.10
CA ALA A 120 47.72 22.87 -9.21
C ALA A 120 46.61 21.93 -8.67
N ALA A 121 46.22 20.93 -9.46
CA ALA A 121 45.42 19.80 -8.99
C ALA A 121 46.32 18.73 -8.35
N ALA A 122 46.29 18.65 -7.02
CA ALA A 122 46.73 17.48 -6.27
C ALA A 122 45.53 16.80 -5.62
N THR A 123 45.58 15.47 -5.65
CA THR A 123 44.96 14.48 -4.75
C THR A 123 43.73 13.74 -5.29
N ALA A 124 43.98 12.47 -5.61
CA ALA A 124 43.02 11.45 -5.99
C ALA A 124 42.22 10.93 -4.79
N TYR A 125 40.92 10.74 -4.95
CA TYR A 125 40.12 9.90 -4.06
C TYR A 125 39.94 8.51 -4.69
N ARG A 126 40.54 7.49 -4.07
CA ARG A 126 40.37 6.06 -4.43
C ARG A 126 39.00 5.57 -3.94
N LEU A 127 38.11 5.17 -4.85
CA LEU A 127 36.96 4.31 -4.51
C LEU A 127 37.40 2.83 -4.45
N LYS A 128 37.08 2.16 -3.35
CA LYS A 128 37.33 0.73 -3.11
C LYS A 128 36.14 -0.06 -3.68
N THR A 129 36.33 -0.75 -4.81
CA THR A 129 35.31 -1.66 -5.35
C THR A 129 35.52 -3.07 -4.81
N ASN A 130 34.48 -3.61 -4.14
CA ASN A 130 34.44 -4.99 -3.70
C ASN A 130 33.78 -5.84 -4.80
N THR A 131 34.59 -6.36 -5.71
CA THR A 131 34.12 -7.20 -6.82
C THR A 131 34.20 -8.67 -6.41
N MET A 132 33.09 -9.23 -5.91
CA MET A 132 32.90 -10.68 -5.91
C MET A 132 32.67 -11.12 -7.36
N ASN A 133 33.60 -11.87 -7.95
CA ASN A 133 33.36 -12.54 -9.23
C ASN A 133 33.71 -14.02 -9.14
N ARG A 134 32.66 -14.83 -9.27
CA ARG A 134 32.68 -16.29 -9.31
C ARG A 134 33.43 -16.78 -10.54
N ARG A 135 34.49 -17.58 -10.37
CA ARG A 135 34.90 -18.62 -11.33
C ARG A 135 35.56 -19.78 -10.60
N ALA A 136 34.78 -20.81 -10.29
CA ALA A 136 35.34 -22.12 -9.98
C ALA A 136 36.05 -22.65 -11.24
N ARG A 137 37.34 -22.93 -11.13
CA ARG A 137 38.09 -23.72 -12.12
C ARG A 137 38.53 -25.01 -11.45
N PHE A 138 37.86 -26.08 -11.85
CA PHE A 138 38.29 -27.45 -11.71
C PHE A 138 39.51 -27.68 -12.62
N VAL A 139 40.66 -28.07 -12.06
CA VAL A 139 41.75 -28.69 -12.82
C VAL A 139 42.39 -29.81 -11.98
N VAL A 140 42.67 -30.90 -12.67
CA VAL A 140 42.91 -32.27 -12.22
C VAL A 140 44.41 -32.60 -12.27
N ARG A 141 44.90 -33.23 -11.18
CA ARG A 141 45.99 -34.22 -11.03
C ARG A 141 47.45 -33.87 -11.37
N SER A 142 48.35 -34.46 -10.58
CA SER A 142 49.15 -35.63 -10.98
C SER A 142 49.22 -36.59 -9.79
#